data_AF-A0A2D8MSU8-F1
#
_entry.id   AF-A0A2D8MSU8-F1
#
_cell.length_a   1.000
_cell.length_b   1.000
_cell.length_c   1.000
_cell.angle_alpha   90.00
_cell.angle_beta   90.00
_cell.angle_gamma   90.00
#
_symmetry.space_group_name_H-M   'P 1'
#
loop_
_entity.id
_entity.type
_entity.pdbx_description
1 polymer ?
#
loop_
_entity_poly.entity_id
_entity_poly.type
_entity_poly.pdbx_seq_one_letter_code
_entity_poly.pdbx_strand_id
1 'polypeptide(L)' 'MKKLLVILFIIPLLFADNVPSRELTIFDNGQSNYVIVTPVAATQIEQKAAFKLQYYLREMSGTKLKIVPENKSGHTHNIY' A
#
# COMPACT_ATOMS: atom_id res chain seq x y z
N MET A 1 -0.13 32.38 39.07
CA MET A 1 0.93 32.15 38.05
C MET A 1 1.18 30.67 37.76
N LYS A 2 1.30 29.76 38.76
CA LYS A 2 1.52 28.32 38.54
C LYS A 2 0.42 27.60 37.70
N LYS A 3 -0.87 27.96 37.86
CA LYS A 3 -1.98 27.35 37.10
C LYS A 3 -1.97 27.71 35.60
N LEU A 4 -1.42 28.87 35.24
CA LEU A 4 -1.33 29.31 33.83
C LEU A 4 -0.26 28.52 33.06
N LEU A 5 0.81 28.11 33.76
CA LEU A 5 1.93 27.36 33.18
C LEU A 5 1.55 25.89 32.91
N VAL A 6 0.66 25.32 33.73
CA VAL A 6 0.11 23.95 33.52
C VAL A 6 -0.79 23.89 32.28
N ILE A 7 -1.62 24.91 32.05
CA ILE A 7 -2.51 24.96 30.87
C ILE A 7 -1.69 25.05 29.58
N LEU A 8 -0.60 25.81 29.57
CA LEU A 8 0.30 25.94 28.42
C LEU A 8 0.98 24.61 28.03
N PHE A 9 1.17 23.70 28.99
CA PHE A 9 1.83 22.40 28.77
C PHE A 9 0.86 21.29 28.34
N ILE A 10 -0.44 21.40 28.65
CA ILE A 10 -1.44 20.36 28.34
C ILE A 10 -2.01 20.54 26.91
N ILE A 11 -2.10 21.76 26.41
CA ILE A 11 -2.66 22.07 25.07
C ILE A 11 -1.96 21.32 23.93
N PRO A 12 -0.61 21.22 23.84
CA PRO A 12 0.02 20.48 22.75
C PRO A 12 -0.13 18.95 22.85
N LEU A 13 -0.44 18.39 24.03
CA LEU A 13 -0.67 16.95 24.20
C LEU A 13 -1.99 16.47 23.57
N LEU A 14 -2.96 17.38 23.38
CA LEU A 14 -4.29 17.04 22.84
C LEU A 14 -4.35 16.97 21.30
N PHE A 15 -3.27 17.37 20.60
CA PHE A 15 -3.22 17.38 19.13
C PHE A 15 -2.25 16.33 18.54
N ALA A 16 -1.76 15.40 19.37
CA ALA A 16 -0.72 14.45 18.97
C ALA A 16 -1.21 13.28 18.08
N ASP A 17 -2.53 13.10 17.88
CA ASP A 17 -3.07 11.89 17.25
C ASP A 17 -3.34 11.99 15.74
N ASN A 18 -3.09 13.14 15.10
CA ASN A 18 -3.35 13.28 13.66
C ASN A 18 -2.13 12.89 12.82
N VAL A 19 -1.70 11.63 12.90
CA VAL A 19 -0.82 11.06 11.87
C VAL A 19 -1.71 10.68 10.69
N PRO A 20 -1.62 11.37 9.53
CA PRO A 20 -2.42 11.00 8.38
C PRO A 20 -2.02 9.58 7.94
N SER A 21 -2.97 8.65 8.05
CA SER A 21 -2.79 7.30 7.51
C SER A 21 -2.60 7.43 6.00
N ARG A 22 -1.43 7.04 5.50
CA ARG A 22 -1.17 7.04 4.06
C ARG A 22 -2.00 5.93 3.42
N GLU A 23 -3.16 6.29 2.89
CA GLU A 23 -4.03 5.36 2.18
C GLU A 23 -3.37 4.93 0.86
N LEU A 24 -3.43 3.63 0.58
CA LEU A 24 -3.00 3.07 -0.70
C LEU A 24 -4.21 2.88 -1.60
N THR A 25 -4.37 3.79 -2.56
CA THR A 25 -5.36 3.63 -3.63
C THR A 25 -4.78 2.76 -4.74
N ILE A 26 -5.20 1.50 -4.81
CA ILE A 26 -4.78 0.57 -5.88
C ILE A 26 -5.55 0.88 -7.18
N PHE A 27 -6.83 1.25 -7.05
CA PHE A 27 -7.70 1.60 -8.17
C PHE A 27 -8.37 2.94 -7.91
N ASP A 28 -8.34 3.81 -8.91
CA ASP A 28 -9.10 5.05 -8.94
C ASP A 28 -9.98 5.03 -10.20
N ASN A 29 -11.30 5.04 -10.01
CA ASN A 29 -12.29 5.00 -11.10
C ASN A 29 -12.04 3.90 -12.16
N GLY A 30 -11.75 2.68 -11.70
CA GLY A 30 -11.47 1.55 -12.60
C GLY A 30 -10.18 1.71 -13.39
N GLN A 31 -9.22 2.48 -12.88
CA GLN A 31 -7.89 2.61 -13.47
C GLN A 31 -6.83 2.34 -12.41
N SER A 32 -5.69 1.81 -12.84
CA SER A 32 -4.56 1.54 -11.95
C SER A 32 -3.25 1.62 -12.71
N ASN A 33 -2.26 2.25 -12.09
CA ASN A 33 -0.88 2.28 -12.57
C ASN A 33 -0.03 1.18 -11.92
N TYR A 34 -0.63 0.30 -11.11
CA TYR A 34 0.07 -0.75 -10.40
C TYR A 34 0.14 -2.05 -11.21
N VAL A 35 1.10 -2.88 -10.83
CA VAL A 35 1.30 -4.24 -11.33
C VAL A 35 1.49 -5.17 -10.14
N ILE A 36 1.15 -6.44 -10.31
CA ILE A 36 1.46 -7.48 -9.35
C ILE A 36 2.87 -7.97 -9.67
N VAL A 37 3.79 -7.82 -8.72
CA VAL A 37 5.18 -8.26 -8.90
C VAL A 37 5.36 -9.66 -8.31
N THR A 38 6.02 -10.54 -9.04
CA THR A 38 6.43 -11.87 -8.56
C THR A 38 7.96 -12.01 -8.58
N PRO A 39 8.55 -12.87 -7.74
CA PRO A 39 9.97 -13.20 -7.84
C PRO A 39 10.34 -13.71 -9.24
N VAL A 40 11.60 -13.51 -9.66
CA VAL A 40 12.09 -13.98 -10.97
C VAL A 40 11.96 -15.51 -11.10
N ALA A 41 12.20 -16.23 -10.00
CA ALA A 41 12.06 -17.68 -9.89
C ALA A 41 10.85 -18.07 -9.04
N ALA A 42 9.67 -17.52 -9.36
CA ALA A 42 8.44 -17.82 -8.64
C ALA A 42 8.08 -19.32 -8.71
N THR A 43 7.76 -19.90 -7.57
CA THR A 43 7.18 -21.24 -7.45
C THR A 43 5.80 -21.30 -8.10
N GLN A 44 5.33 -22.52 -8.38
CA GLN A 44 3.97 -22.72 -8.89
C GLN A 44 2.89 -22.17 -7.94
N ILE A 45 3.15 -22.19 -6.63
CA ILE A 45 2.22 -21.69 -5.61
C ILE A 45 2.16 -20.16 -5.66
N GLU A 46 3.29 -19.48 -5.73
CA GLU A 46 3.35 -18.02 -5.85
C GLU A 46 2.70 -17.54 -7.15
N GLN A 47 2.95 -18.23 -8.26
CA GLN A 47 2.31 -17.92 -9.53
C GLN A 47 0.78 -18.08 -9.44
N LYS A 48 0.31 -19.15 -8.80
CA LYS A 48 -1.13 -19.38 -8.56
C LYS A 48 -1.74 -18.31 -7.65
N ALA A 49 -1.01 -17.89 -6.61
CA ALA A 49 -1.43 -16.83 -5.71
C ALA A 49 -1.55 -15.49 -6.46
N ALA A 50 -0.57 -15.14 -7.29
CA ALA A 50 -0.59 -13.94 -8.13
C ALA A 50 -1.81 -13.93 -9.07
N PHE A 51 -2.13 -15.06 -9.70
CA PHE A 51 -3.33 -15.19 -10.54
C PHE A 51 -4.63 -15.04 -9.75
N LYS A 52 -4.72 -15.64 -8.56
CA LYS A 52 -5.91 -15.46 -7.69
C LYS A 52 -6.07 -14.01 -7.26
N LEU A 53 -4.98 -13.34 -6.88
CA LEU A 53 -5.01 -11.93 -6.52
C LEU A 53 -5.48 -11.07 -7.70
N GLN A 54 -4.89 -11.26 -8.89
CA GLN A 54 -5.31 -10.57 -10.11
C GLN A 54 -6.81 -10.77 -10.40
N TYR A 55 -7.29 -12.00 -10.24
CA TYR A 55 -8.69 -12.34 -10.43
C TYR A 55 -9.58 -11.52 -9.50
N TYR A 56 -9.35 -11.56 -8.18
CA TYR A 56 -10.19 -10.82 -7.23
C TYR A 56 -10.11 -9.31 -7.40
N LEU A 57 -8.92 -8.76 -7.67
CA LEU A 57 -8.77 -7.33 -7.93
C LEU A 57 -9.54 -6.90 -9.19
N ARG A 58 -9.57 -7.74 -10.23
CA ARG A 58 -10.40 -7.49 -11.42
C ARG A 58 -11.89 -7.55 -11.11
N GLU A 59 -12.34 -8.54 -10.34
CA GLU A 59 -13.77 -8.66 -9.98
C GLU A 59 -14.25 -7.44 -9.17
N MET A 60 -13.39 -6.89 -8.31
CA MET A 60 -13.72 -5.72 -7.49
C MET A 60 -13.65 -4.39 -8.26
N SER A 61 -12.73 -4.25 -9.21
CA SER A 61 -12.41 -2.96 -9.85
C SER A 61 -12.80 -2.87 -11.33
N GLY A 62 -13.18 -3.98 -11.96
CA GLY A 62 -13.30 -4.12 -13.41
C GLY A 62 -11.97 -4.15 -14.16
N THR A 63 -10.83 -3.97 -13.49
CA THR A 63 -9.53 -3.75 -14.12
C THR A 63 -8.54 -4.87 -13.85
N LYS A 64 -7.93 -5.38 -14.92
CA LYS A 64 -6.94 -6.44 -14.85
C LYS A 64 -5.52 -5.86 -14.71
N LEU A 65 -4.93 -5.98 -13.53
CA LEU A 65 -3.51 -5.63 -13.31
C LEU A 65 -2.59 -6.61 -14.01
N LYS A 66 -1.45 -6.15 -14.54
CA LYS A 66 -0.43 -7.04 -15.11
C LYS A 66 0.31 -7.77 -13.99
N ILE A 67 0.69 -9.02 -14.24
CA ILE A 67 1.65 -9.74 -13.39
C ILE A 67 3.01 -9.66 -14.08
N VAL A 68 4.02 -9.14 -13.39
CA VAL A 68 5.37 -8.96 -13.93
C VAL A 68 6.42 -9.57 -13.00
N PRO A 69 7.44 -10.25 -13.52
CA PRO A 69 8.60 -10.62 -12.73
C PRO A 69 9.34 -9.37 -12.21
N GLU A 70 9.95 -9.47 -11.04
CA GLU A 70 10.66 -8.37 -10.37
C GLU A 70 11.72 -7.70 -11.26
N ASN A 71 12.50 -8.49 -12.02
CA ASN A 71 13.51 -7.94 -12.94
C ASN A 71 12.93 -7.16 -14.14
N LYS A 72 11.60 -7.15 -14.31
CA LYS A 72 10.89 -6.43 -15.37
C LYS A 72 9.92 -5.36 -14.83
N SER A 73 9.82 -5.20 -13.50
CA SER A 73 8.93 -4.21 -12.88
C SER A 73 9.46 -2.77 -13.00
N GLY A 74 10.75 -2.61 -13.37
CA GLY A 74 11.42 -1.31 -13.41
C GLY A 74 11.77 -0.76 -12.03
N HIS A 75 11.46 -1.47 -10.94
CA HIS A 75 11.72 -1.07 -9.56
C HIS A 75 12.42 -2.20 -8.81
N THR A 76 13.66 -1.96 -8.38
CA THR A 76 14.41 -2.87 -7.49
C THR A 76 13.87 -2.69 -6.08
N HIS A 77 13.00 -3.60 -5.61
CA HIS A 77 12.54 -3.58 -4.22
C HIS A 77 13.57 -4.29 -3.36
N ASN A 78 14.48 -3.52 -2.77
CA ASN A 78 15.43 -4.04 -1.78
C ASN A 78 14.67 -4.34 -0.48
N ILE A 79 14.12 -5.56 -0.36
CA ILE A 79 13.58 -6.08 0.89
C ILE A 79 14.70 -6.83 1.62
N TYR A 80 15.57 -6.09 2.32
CA TYR A 80 16.51 -6.61 3.31
C TYR A 80 15.95 -6.43 4.72
#